data_AF-C6LWQ8-F1
#
_entry.id   AF-C6LWQ8-F1
#
_cell.length_a   1.000
_cell.length_b   1.000
_cell.length_c   1.000
_cell.angle_alpha   90.00
_cell.angle_beta   90.00
_cell.angle_gamma   90.00
#
_symmetry.space_group_name_H-M   'P 1'
#
loop_
_entity.id
_entity.type
_entity.pdbx_description
1 polymer ?
#
loop_
_entity_poly.entity_id
_entity_poly.type
_entity_poly.pdbx_seq_one_letter_code
_entity_poly.pdbx_strand_id
1 'polypeptide(L)'
;MCTAVLGGSKYCSKCKSGFVPVDGLCVSAGTRAAPTGCTPSTTTAGTCESCKDAYFLQSGGCYQAAVYPGNMLCTTTDNNGKCTSCANGQTADGSTGSCPACDSTCATCEAANAKQCKTCFSGYYLDANKACKKCSETSSNIQGVENCVSCLAPTSPSTPTPVTCYVTQEPSVDPTDPSINKGGLSSGAIAGISVAVIAVVGGLVALTGMWTRASPISQTESDNRLLPGRLELFEQ
;
A
#
# COMPACT_ATOMS: atom_id res chain seq x y z
N MET A 1 20.27 -4.54 -9.08
CA MET A 1 20.52 -4.85 -7.65
C MET A 1 19.38 -4.26 -6.84
N CYS A 2 18.91 -4.98 -5.82
CA CYS A 2 17.78 -4.54 -5.01
C CYS A 2 18.17 -4.53 -3.54
N THR A 3 18.74 -3.39 -3.13
CA THR A 3 19.31 -3.15 -1.80
C THR A 3 18.68 -1.96 -1.08
N ALA A 4 17.78 -1.21 -1.73
CA ALA A 4 17.05 -0.13 -1.07
C ALA A 4 16.09 -0.74 -0.06
N VAL A 5 16.06 -0.22 1.17
CA VAL A 5 15.16 -0.71 2.22
C VAL A 5 14.09 0.34 2.49
N LEU A 6 12.83 -0.02 2.26
CA LEU A 6 11.67 0.81 2.61
C LEU A 6 10.69 -0.04 3.43
N GLY A 7 10.36 0.40 4.64
CA GLY A 7 9.45 -0.34 5.53
C GLY A 7 9.87 -1.79 5.80
N GLY A 8 11.17 -2.06 5.90
CA GLY A 8 11.72 -3.40 6.16
C GLY A 8 11.82 -4.33 4.94
N SER A 9 11.34 -3.90 3.76
CA SER A 9 11.41 -4.68 2.51
C SER A 9 12.51 -4.16 1.57
N LYS A 10 13.05 -5.04 0.70
CA LYS A 10 14.10 -4.71 -0.27
C LYS A 10 13.51 -4.36 -1.64
N TYR A 11 13.98 -3.26 -2.23
CA TYR A 11 13.55 -2.75 -3.53
C TYR A 11 14.74 -2.45 -4.43
N CYS A 12 14.47 -2.34 -5.73
CA CYS A 12 15.53 -2.14 -6.71
C CYS A 12 16.13 -0.74 -6.58
N SER A 13 17.42 -0.72 -6.23
CA SER A 13 18.24 0.48 -6.02
C SER A 13 19.06 0.83 -7.26
N LYS A 14 19.27 -0.14 -8.15
CA LYS A 14 19.93 0.09 -9.44
C LYS A 14 19.52 -0.97 -10.46
N CYS A 15 19.20 -0.53 -11.67
CA CYS A 15 18.76 -1.33 -12.79
C CYS A 15 19.90 -1.60 -13.80
N LYS A 16 19.60 -2.42 -14.81
CA LYS A 16 20.49 -2.56 -15.98
C LYS A 16 20.56 -1.23 -16.73
N SER A 17 21.67 -0.97 -17.42
CA SER A 17 21.80 0.19 -18.31
C SER A 17 20.61 0.30 -19.27
N GLY A 18 20.12 1.52 -19.49
CA GLY A 18 18.89 1.82 -20.23
C GLY A 18 17.60 1.79 -19.40
N PHE A 19 17.68 1.43 -18.11
CA PHE A 19 16.56 1.42 -17.16
C PHE A 19 16.92 2.14 -15.87
N VAL A 20 15.91 2.61 -15.14
CA VAL A 20 16.06 3.25 -13.83
C VAL A 20 15.01 2.74 -12.84
N PRO A 21 15.30 2.75 -11.53
CA PRO A 21 14.35 2.31 -10.52
C PRO A 21 13.35 3.42 -10.16
N VAL A 22 12.07 3.15 -10.42
CA VAL A 22 10.92 3.97 -10.00
C VAL A 22 9.96 3.08 -9.23
N ASP A 23 9.62 3.48 -8.00
CA ASP A 23 8.80 2.68 -7.06
C ASP A 23 9.32 1.24 -6.85
N GLY A 24 10.64 1.09 -6.89
CA GLY A 24 11.30 -0.20 -6.75
C GLY A 24 11.27 -1.11 -7.99
N LEU A 25 10.70 -0.65 -9.11
CA LEU A 25 10.62 -1.35 -10.39
C LEU A 25 11.57 -0.71 -11.42
N CYS A 26 12.17 -1.53 -12.28
CA CYS A 26 13.02 -1.03 -13.35
C CYS A 26 12.19 -0.62 -14.57
N VAL A 27 12.12 0.68 -14.84
CA VAL A 27 11.42 1.27 -15.99
C VAL A 27 12.40 1.83 -17.00
N SER A 28 11.97 2.01 -18.26
CA SER A 28 12.84 2.51 -19.33
C SER A 28 13.31 3.94 -19.03
N ALA A 29 14.59 4.21 -19.29
CA ALA A 29 15.23 5.52 -19.11
C ALA A 29 15.33 6.34 -20.42
N GLY A 30 14.50 6.01 -21.42
CA GLY A 30 14.58 6.62 -22.75
C GLY A 30 14.02 8.04 -22.81
N THR A 31 14.58 8.89 -23.67
CA THR A 31 14.12 10.28 -23.86
C THR A 31 12.75 10.41 -24.53
N ARG A 32 12.31 9.40 -25.30
CA ARG A 32 10.99 9.37 -25.95
C ARG A 32 9.84 9.10 -24.99
N ALA A 33 10.13 8.47 -23.86
CA ALA A 33 9.20 8.18 -22.78
C ALA A 33 9.97 8.29 -21.47
N ALA A 34 10.24 9.54 -21.06
CA ALA A 34 11.01 9.81 -19.86
C ALA A 34 10.34 9.14 -18.65
N PRO A 35 11.11 8.52 -17.75
CA PRO A 35 10.56 7.87 -16.57
C PRO A 35 9.89 8.92 -15.67
N THR A 36 8.69 8.61 -15.19
CA THR A 36 7.95 9.47 -14.27
C THR A 36 8.76 9.71 -13.00
N GLY A 37 8.84 10.96 -12.55
CA GLY A 37 9.44 11.31 -11.26
C GLY A 37 10.96 11.17 -11.18
N CYS A 38 11.65 10.68 -12.21
CA CYS A 38 13.09 10.38 -12.17
C CYS A 38 13.86 11.07 -13.30
N THR A 39 14.99 11.68 -12.96
CA THR A 39 16.03 12.06 -13.93
C THR A 39 17.10 10.98 -13.95
N PRO A 40 17.30 10.26 -15.07
CA PRO A 40 18.34 9.23 -15.17
C PRO A 40 19.74 9.79 -14.93
N SER A 41 20.56 9.06 -14.17
CA SER A 41 21.93 9.44 -13.88
C SER A 41 22.85 9.25 -15.10
N THR A 42 23.69 10.25 -15.34
CA THR A 42 24.74 10.21 -16.39
C THR A 42 26.06 9.61 -15.90
N THR A 43 26.30 9.60 -14.59
CA THR A 43 27.53 9.11 -13.96
C THR A 43 27.41 7.67 -13.47
N THR A 44 26.21 7.27 -13.04
CA THR A 44 25.93 5.92 -12.55
C THR A 44 24.78 5.32 -13.36
N ALA A 45 25.12 4.67 -14.48
CA ALA A 45 24.11 4.01 -15.30
C ALA A 45 23.25 3.05 -14.47
N GLY A 46 21.93 3.10 -14.67
CA GLY A 46 20.98 2.26 -13.95
C GLY A 46 20.34 2.91 -12.71
N THR A 47 20.61 4.18 -12.40
CA THR A 47 20.04 4.90 -11.25
C THR A 47 19.41 6.23 -11.64
N CYS A 48 18.58 6.77 -10.76
CA CYS A 48 18.12 8.15 -10.79
C CYS A 48 19.17 9.06 -10.11
N GLU A 49 19.44 10.22 -10.69
CA GLU A 49 20.30 11.27 -10.13
C GLU A 49 19.51 12.27 -9.30
N SER A 50 18.30 12.61 -9.76
CA SER A 50 17.35 13.42 -9.02
C SER A 50 15.93 12.90 -9.21
N CYS A 51 15.07 13.23 -8.25
CA CYS A 51 13.65 12.98 -8.34
C CYS A 51 12.89 14.31 -8.38
N LYS A 52 11.66 14.27 -8.87
CA LYS A 52 10.80 15.45 -9.00
C LYS A 52 9.37 15.12 -8.60
N ASP A 53 8.52 16.14 -8.61
CA ASP A 53 7.10 16.02 -8.31
C ASP A 53 6.90 15.41 -6.89
N ALA A 54 6.00 14.43 -6.75
CA ALA A 54 5.73 13.74 -5.48
C ALA A 54 6.73 12.60 -5.16
N TYR A 55 7.87 12.52 -5.87
CA TYR A 55 8.86 11.46 -5.70
C TYR A 55 10.09 11.95 -4.94
N PHE A 56 10.62 11.12 -4.06
CA PHE A 56 11.88 11.40 -3.37
C PHE A 56 12.99 10.41 -3.75
N LEU A 57 14.24 10.88 -3.68
CA LEU A 57 15.42 10.09 -4.00
C LEU A 57 15.83 9.22 -2.80
N GLN A 58 15.88 7.91 -3.00
CA GLN A 58 16.39 6.97 -2.01
C GLN A 58 17.27 5.90 -2.67
N SER A 59 18.53 5.81 -2.23
CA SER A 59 19.48 4.77 -2.68
C SER A 59 19.57 4.60 -4.21
N GLY A 60 19.46 5.69 -4.96
CA GLY A 60 19.55 5.70 -6.43
C GLY A 60 18.25 5.44 -7.18
N GLY A 61 17.10 5.37 -6.50
CA GLY A 61 15.77 5.29 -7.12
C GLY A 61 14.82 6.38 -6.64
N CYS A 62 13.76 6.60 -7.41
CA CYS A 62 12.70 7.55 -7.08
C CYS A 62 11.46 6.81 -6.59
N TYR A 63 10.91 7.23 -5.46
CA TYR A 63 9.75 6.59 -4.84
C TYR A 63 8.69 7.64 -4.55
N GLN A 64 7.44 7.35 -4.90
CA GLN A 64 6.34 8.28 -4.66
C GLN A 64 5.93 8.26 -3.18
N ALA A 65 5.91 9.43 -2.53
CA ALA A 65 5.66 9.53 -1.09
C ALA A 65 4.20 9.21 -0.68
N ALA A 66 3.24 9.32 -1.60
CA ALA A 66 1.84 9.07 -1.30
C ALA A 66 1.41 7.59 -1.43
N VAL A 67 2.22 6.75 -2.08
CA VAL A 67 1.86 5.36 -2.39
C VAL A 67 2.96 4.39 -2.02
N TYR A 68 2.59 3.11 -1.95
CA TYR A 68 3.55 2.05 -1.70
C TYR A 68 4.51 1.88 -2.90
N PRO A 69 5.82 1.70 -2.66
CA PRO A 69 6.46 1.54 -1.35
C PRO A 69 7.01 2.84 -0.73
N GLY A 70 6.95 3.97 -1.43
CA GLY A 70 7.56 5.22 -0.97
C GLY A 70 6.96 5.78 0.32
N ASN A 71 5.64 5.63 0.49
CA ASN A 71 4.90 6.06 1.68
C ASN A 71 5.34 5.38 2.98
N MET A 72 6.07 4.26 2.89
CA MET A 72 6.65 3.58 4.05
C MET A 72 7.88 4.30 4.63
N LEU A 73 8.47 5.22 3.87
CA LEU A 73 9.66 5.98 4.29
C LEU A 73 9.38 7.48 4.36
N CYS A 74 8.64 8.02 3.39
CA CYS A 74 8.37 9.43 3.26
C CYS A 74 6.88 9.69 3.03
N THR A 75 6.29 10.65 3.73
CA THR A 75 4.87 11.04 3.53
C THR A 75 4.71 12.32 2.72
N THR A 76 5.76 13.16 2.68
CA THR A 76 5.72 14.47 2.02
C THR A 76 7.06 14.79 1.38
N THR A 77 7.05 15.31 0.17
CA THR A 77 8.26 15.72 -0.56
C THR A 77 8.28 17.22 -0.83
N ASP A 78 9.47 17.76 -1.08
CA ASP A 78 9.63 19.07 -1.73
C ASP A 78 9.71 18.94 -3.27
N ASN A 79 9.82 20.08 -3.95
CA ASN A 79 9.95 20.14 -5.41
C ASN A 79 11.32 19.66 -5.93
N ASN A 80 12.28 19.40 -5.04
CA ASN A 80 13.61 18.92 -5.37
C ASN A 80 13.75 17.40 -5.16
N GLY A 81 12.64 16.72 -4.87
CA GLY A 81 12.61 15.28 -4.63
C GLY A 81 13.32 14.88 -3.34
N LYS A 82 13.26 15.73 -2.31
CA LYS A 82 13.69 15.41 -0.95
C LYS A 82 12.48 15.08 -0.10
N CYS A 83 12.65 14.14 0.82
CA CYS A 83 11.65 13.93 1.85
C CYS A 83 11.67 15.07 2.86
N THR A 84 10.50 15.61 3.21
CA THR A 84 10.34 16.63 4.24
C THR A 84 9.62 16.09 5.48
N SER A 85 8.96 14.94 5.37
CA SER A 85 8.28 14.29 6.51
C SER A 85 8.44 12.78 6.42
N CYS A 86 9.12 12.20 7.41
CA CYS A 86 9.41 10.77 7.44
C CYS A 86 8.25 9.98 8.03
N ALA A 87 7.91 8.87 7.38
CA ALA A 87 6.82 7.99 7.79
C ALA A 87 7.08 7.31 9.16
N ASN A 88 8.34 7.16 9.54
CA ASN A 88 8.74 6.55 10.81
C ASN A 88 8.71 7.52 12.01
N GLY A 89 8.27 8.77 11.79
CA GLY A 89 8.17 9.81 12.83
C GLY A 89 9.49 10.52 13.15
N GLN A 90 10.55 10.27 12.39
CA GLN A 90 11.83 10.98 12.53
C GLN A 90 11.83 12.30 11.73
N THR A 91 12.77 13.18 12.07
CA THR A 91 13.00 14.40 11.31
C THR A 91 13.85 14.07 10.08
N ALA A 92 13.41 14.49 8.90
CA ALA A 92 14.19 14.35 7.67
C ALA A 92 15.45 15.23 7.74
N ASP A 93 16.57 14.73 7.21
CA ASP A 93 17.77 15.53 7.05
C ASP A 93 17.54 16.66 6.04
N GLY A 94 17.68 17.91 6.46
CA GLY A 94 17.34 19.07 5.62
C GLY A 94 18.22 19.23 4.37
N SER A 95 19.42 18.65 4.36
CA SER A 95 20.34 18.77 3.22
C SER A 95 20.08 17.70 2.17
N THR A 96 19.79 16.47 2.59
CA THR A 96 19.66 15.31 1.70
C THR A 96 18.22 14.89 1.47
N GLY A 97 17.31 15.18 2.41
CA GLY A 97 15.97 14.61 2.46
C GLY A 97 15.94 13.18 2.99
N SER A 98 17.03 12.69 3.59
CA SER A 98 17.09 11.31 4.09
C SER A 98 16.35 11.18 5.41
N CYS A 99 15.60 10.09 5.57
CA CYS A 99 14.93 9.76 6.81
C CYS A 99 15.80 8.85 7.69
N PRO A 100 16.20 9.29 8.90
CA PRO A 100 16.95 8.44 9.84
C PRO A 100 16.19 7.16 10.15
N ALA A 101 16.91 6.03 10.26
CA ALA A 101 16.28 4.74 10.57
C ALA A 101 16.00 4.59 12.07
N CYS A 102 14.89 3.93 12.39
CA CYS A 102 14.63 3.40 13.73
C CYS A 102 15.40 2.10 13.96
N ASP A 103 15.29 1.52 15.16
CA ASP A 103 15.65 0.11 15.34
C ASP A 103 14.96 -0.77 14.29
N SER A 104 15.66 -1.80 13.82
CA SER A 104 15.20 -2.69 12.74
C SER A 104 13.85 -3.37 12.99
N THR A 105 13.40 -3.41 14.24
CA THR A 105 12.12 -3.99 14.66
C THR A 105 10.98 -2.97 14.79
N CYS A 106 11.28 -1.67 14.80
CA CYS A 106 10.29 -0.60 14.91
C CYS A 106 9.75 -0.18 13.53
N ALA A 107 8.43 -0.06 13.41
CA ALA A 107 7.81 0.65 12.29
C ALA A 107 7.93 2.18 12.47
N THR A 108 7.74 2.67 13.70
CA THR A 108 7.97 4.07 14.08
C THR A 108 8.68 4.13 15.43
N CYS A 109 9.43 5.20 15.68
CA CYS A 109 10.19 5.36 16.92
C CYS A 109 10.05 6.77 17.52
N GLU A 110 10.49 6.91 18.76
CA GLU A 110 10.57 8.20 19.45
C GLU A 110 11.57 9.12 18.74
N ALA A 111 11.20 10.38 18.52
CA ALA A 111 12.07 11.35 17.85
C ALA A 111 13.37 11.61 18.63
N ALA A 112 13.30 11.55 19.96
CA ALA A 112 14.46 11.73 20.83
C ALA A 112 15.33 10.47 20.98
N ASN A 113 14.81 9.29 20.62
CA ASN A 113 15.52 8.02 20.78
C ASN A 113 15.03 6.99 19.78
N ALA A 114 15.78 6.83 18.68
CA ALA A 114 15.45 5.89 17.60
C ALA A 114 15.43 4.41 18.02
N LYS A 115 15.94 4.06 19.20
CA LYS A 115 15.87 2.69 19.76
C LYS A 115 14.57 2.42 20.52
N GLN A 116 13.83 3.46 20.90
CA GLN A 116 12.54 3.34 21.56
C GLN A 116 11.44 3.37 20.50
N CYS A 117 10.78 2.25 20.29
CA CYS A 117 9.70 2.12 19.33
C CYS A 117 8.42 2.79 19.87
N LYS A 118 7.67 3.40 18.97
CA LYS A 118 6.27 3.78 19.19
C LYS A 118 5.32 2.73 18.63
N THR A 119 5.66 2.19 17.46
CA THR A 119 4.94 1.09 16.83
C THR A 119 5.92 0.07 16.27
N CYS A 120 5.48 -1.18 16.20
CA CYS A 120 6.27 -2.31 15.73
C CYS A 120 5.85 -2.71 14.32
N PHE A 121 6.78 -3.34 13.58
CA PHE A 121 6.40 -4.06 12.36
C PHE A 121 5.48 -5.24 12.69
N SER A 122 4.78 -5.75 11.67
CA SER A 122 3.97 -6.96 11.81
C SER A 122 4.82 -8.15 12.29
N GLY A 123 4.22 -9.01 13.11
CA GLY A 123 4.94 -10.11 13.77
C GLY A 123 5.68 -9.70 15.05
N TYR A 124 5.56 -8.43 15.47
CA TYR A 124 6.12 -7.93 16.72
C TYR A 124 5.06 -7.19 17.55
N TYR A 125 5.20 -7.24 18.88
CA TYR A 125 4.43 -6.44 19.82
C TYR A 125 5.36 -5.48 20.59
N LEU A 126 4.81 -4.36 21.06
CA LEU A 126 5.54 -3.38 21.85
C LEU A 126 5.57 -3.79 23.33
N ASP A 127 6.76 -3.91 23.90
CA ASP A 127 6.93 -4.22 25.32
C ASP A 127 6.98 -2.95 26.20
N ALA A 128 7.03 -3.15 27.53
CA ALA A 128 7.07 -2.06 28.50
C ALA A 128 8.32 -1.17 28.39
N ASN A 129 9.41 -1.68 27.80
CA ASN A 129 10.65 -0.94 27.59
C ASN A 129 10.67 -0.19 26.24
N LYS A 130 9.53 -0.14 25.54
CA LYS A 130 9.42 0.40 24.18
C LYS A 130 10.28 -0.35 23.17
N ALA A 131 10.55 -1.64 23.39
CA ALA A 131 11.20 -2.50 22.42
C ALA A 131 10.16 -3.37 21.72
N CYS A 132 10.36 -3.63 20.43
CA CYS A 132 9.51 -4.55 19.69
C CYS A 132 10.02 -5.99 19.84
N LYS A 133 9.18 -6.87 20.37
CA LYS A 133 9.46 -8.30 20.59
C LYS A 133 8.64 -9.14 19.65
N LYS A 134 9.17 -10.26 19.16
CA LYS A 134 8.41 -11.13 18.25
C LYS A 134 7.18 -11.66 18.94
N CYS A 135 6.10 -11.92 18.19
CA CYS A 135 4.87 -12.46 18.74
C CYS A 135 5.04 -13.81 19.46
N SER A 136 6.06 -14.59 19.13
CA SER A 136 6.40 -15.84 19.82
C SER A 136 7.30 -15.68 21.05
N GLU A 137 7.89 -14.50 21.26
CA GLU A 137 8.76 -14.23 22.40
C GLU A 137 7.94 -13.79 23.61
N THR A 138 8.36 -14.22 24.81
CA THR A 138 7.81 -13.74 26.09
C THR A 138 8.65 -12.59 26.62
N SER A 139 8.00 -11.52 27.07
CA SER A 139 8.67 -10.36 27.71
C SER A 139 7.89 -9.93 28.94
N SER A 140 8.52 -10.04 30.12
CA SER A 140 7.89 -9.76 31.41
C SER A 140 6.60 -10.58 31.59
N ASN A 141 5.45 -9.91 31.78
CA ASN A 141 4.14 -10.55 31.93
C ASN A 141 3.42 -10.79 30.60
N ILE A 142 4.03 -10.49 29.45
CA ILE A 142 3.44 -10.76 28.13
C ILE A 142 3.99 -12.09 27.65
N GLN A 143 3.10 -13.08 27.47
CA GLN A 143 3.49 -14.40 26.98
C GLN A 143 3.37 -14.45 25.45
N GLY A 144 4.43 -14.92 24.78
CA GLY A 144 4.43 -15.11 23.34
C GLY A 144 3.53 -16.29 22.92
N VAL A 145 3.06 -16.26 21.68
CA VAL A 145 2.31 -17.34 21.04
C VAL A 145 3.09 -17.82 19.82
N GLU A 146 3.48 -19.09 19.84
CA GLU A 146 4.16 -19.75 18.71
C GLU A 146 3.32 -19.71 17.44
N ASN A 147 4.00 -19.68 16.29
CA ASN A 147 3.38 -19.58 14.96
C ASN A 147 2.45 -18.37 14.76
N CYS A 148 2.54 -17.34 15.62
CA CYS A 148 1.74 -16.13 15.45
C CYS A 148 2.42 -15.14 14.50
N VAL A 149 1.78 -14.83 13.38
CA VAL A 149 2.26 -13.92 12.33
C VAL A 149 1.95 -12.46 12.66
N SER A 150 0.87 -12.20 13.39
CA SER A 150 0.50 -10.84 13.82
C SER A 150 -0.23 -10.90 15.16
N CYS A 151 0.19 -10.05 16.10
CA CYS A 151 -0.30 -10.07 17.46
C CYS A 151 -0.46 -8.66 18.06
N LEU A 152 -1.22 -8.60 19.15
CA LEU A 152 -1.35 -7.41 20.00
C LEU A 152 -0.99 -7.74 21.44
N ALA A 153 -0.19 -6.87 22.06
CA ALA A 153 0.10 -6.94 23.49
C ALA A 153 -1.15 -6.61 24.33
N PRO A 154 -1.36 -7.31 25.46
CA PRO A 154 -2.43 -6.95 26.39
C PRO A 154 -2.20 -5.56 27.00
N THR A 155 -3.28 -4.82 27.24
CA THR A 155 -3.22 -3.54 27.96
C THR A 155 -3.02 -3.79 29.45
N SER A 156 -1.82 -3.51 29.96
CA SER A 156 -1.45 -3.61 31.39
C SER A 156 -1.55 -5.01 32.02
N PRO A 157 -0.71 -5.98 31.59
CA PRO A 157 -0.68 -7.31 32.19
C PRO A 157 -0.04 -7.27 33.59
N SER A 158 -0.87 -7.42 34.63
CA SER A 158 -0.43 -7.61 36.02
C SER A 158 -0.09 -9.06 36.36
N THR A 159 -0.48 -10.00 35.49
CA THR A 159 -0.17 -11.43 35.56
C THR A 159 0.29 -11.89 34.17
N PRO A 160 0.94 -13.07 34.05
CA PRO A 160 1.34 -13.62 32.76
C PRO A 160 0.12 -13.76 31.83
N THR A 161 0.04 -12.92 30.80
CA THR A 161 -1.07 -12.85 29.85
C THR A 161 -0.54 -13.03 28.43
N PRO A 162 -1.10 -13.96 27.63
CA PRO A 162 -0.66 -14.16 26.26
C PRO A 162 -0.98 -12.96 25.37
N VAL A 163 -0.16 -12.75 24.35
CA VAL A 163 -0.50 -11.85 23.24
C VAL A 163 -1.77 -12.35 22.55
N THR A 164 -2.59 -11.41 22.07
CA THR A 164 -3.73 -11.76 21.22
C THR A 164 -3.23 -12.01 19.80
N CYS A 165 -3.34 -13.24 19.32
CA CYS A 165 -2.92 -13.58 17.97
C CYS A 165 -4.05 -13.38 16.96
N TYR A 166 -3.80 -12.62 15.89
CA TYR A 166 -4.78 -12.38 14.82
C TYR A 166 -4.60 -13.33 13.63
N VAL A 167 -3.37 -13.72 13.36
CA VAL A 167 -3.02 -14.60 12.23
C VAL A 167 -2.03 -15.62 12.72
N THR A 168 -2.39 -16.89 12.62
CA THR A 168 -1.47 -18.01 12.83
C THR A 168 -0.95 -18.50 11.49
N GLN A 169 0.31 -18.89 11.44
CA GLN A 169 0.82 -19.68 10.33
C GLN A 169 0.25 -21.09 10.49
N GLU A 170 -0.49 -21.58 9.49
CA GLU A 170 -0.81 -23.01 9.45
C GLU A 170 0.53 -23.78 9.43
N PRO A 171 0.68 -24.86 10.21
CA PRO A 171 1.89 -25.67 10.12
C PRO A 171 2.09 -26.06 8.66
N SER A 172 3.33 -25.97 8.17
CA SER A 172 3.68 -26.44 6.84
C SER A 172 3.19 -27.88 6.71
N VAL A 173 2.13 -28.10 5.92
CA VAL A 173 1.68 -29.44 5.58
C VAL A 173 2.84 -30.06 4.82
N ASP A 174 3.54 -31.01 5.45
CA ASP A 174 4.56 -31.81 4.79
C ASP A 174 3.86 -32.61 3.69
N PRO A 175 4.17 -32.38 2.39
CA PRO A 175 3.54 -33.11 1.29
C PRO A 175 3.89 -34.61 1.26
N THR A 176 4.72 -35.09 2.19
CA THR A 176 5.17 -36.49 2.30
C THR A 176 4.50 -37.28 3.45
N ASP A 177 3.57 -36.70 4.22
CA ASP A 177 2.85 -37.43 5.28
C ASP A 177 1.52 -38.04 4.75
N PRO A 178 1.38 -39.38 4.66
CA PRO A 178 0.16 -40.04 4.20
C PRO A 178 -0.98 -40.06 5.23
N SER A 179 -0.84 -39.40 6.39
CA SER A 179 -1.88 -39.35 7.42
C SER A 179 -2.86 -38.19 7.21
N ILE A 180 -3.66 -38.29 6.15
CA ILE A 180 -4.85 -37.44 5.96
C ILE A 180 -5.90 -37.87 6.98
N ASN A 181 -5.83 -37.37 8.21
CA ASN A 181 -6.94 -37.24 9.15
C ASN A 181 -6.52 -36.35 10.34
N LYS A 182 -7.28 -35.26 10.55
CA LYS A 182 -7.32 -34.35 11.73
C LYS A 182 -6.45 -33.07 11.59
N GLY A 183 -6.99 -31.85 11.57
CA GLY A 183 -8.34 -31.38 11.79
C GLY A 183 -8.62 -30.14 10.94
N GLY A 184 -9.60 -30.27 10.06
CA GLY A 184 -10.23 -29.13 9.41
C GLY A 184 -10.91 -28.26 10.47
N LEU A 185 -10.68 -26.96 10.35
CA LEU A 185 -11.42 -25.94 11.08
C LEU A 185 -12.92 -26.16 10.91
N SER A 186 -13.65 -25.94 12.00
CA SER A 186 -15.10 -26.02 12.11
C SER A 186 -15.80 -25.37 10.90
N SER A 187 -16.30 -26.21 9.99
CA SER A 187 -17.27 -25.84 8.97
C SER A 187 -18.69 -25.72 9.56
N GLY A 188 -18.80 -25.16 10.77
CA GLY A 188 -20.04 -25.02 11.51
C GLY A 188 -20.58 -23.60 11.47
N ALA A 189 -21.09 -23.15 10.32
CA ALA A 189 -22.25 -22.23 10.18
C ALA A 189 -22.40 -21.68 8.74
N ILE A 190 -22.61 -22.53 7.73
CA ILE A 190 -23.37 -22.13 6.54
C ILE A 190 -24.37 -23.25 6.26
N ALA A 191 -25.39 -23.32 7.12
CA ALA A 191 -26.57 -24.11 6.88
C ALA A 191 -27.48 -23.35 5.91
N GLY A 192 -27.56 -23.86 4.68
CA GLY A 192 -28.74 -23.87 3.82
C GLY A 192 -29.45 -22.55 3.50
N ILE A 193 -29.22 -22.04 2.29
CA ILE A 193 -30.33 -21.50 1.49
C ILE A 193 -30.34 -22.27 0.18
N SER A 194 -31.22 -23.27 0.13
CA SER A 194 -31.54 -24.04 -1.06
C SER A 194 -32.09 -23.13 -2.15
N VAL A 195 -31.57 -23.31 -3.36
CA VAL A 195 -32.12 -22.77 -4.60
C VAL A 195 -33.48 -23.41 -4.86
N ALA A 196 -34.56 -22.64 -4.72
CA ALA A 196 -35.82 -22.83 -5.43
C ALA A 196 -36.76 -21.65 -5.15
N VAL A 197 -36.92 -20.72 -6.10
CA VAL A 197 -38.20 -20.29 -6.71
C VAL A 197 -37.85 -19.42 -7.92
N ILE A 198 -37.60 -20.08 -9.06
CA ILE A 198 -37.91 -19.50 -10.37
C ILE A 198 -39.38 -19.87 -10.64
N ALA A 199 -40.13 -18.90 -11.17
CA ALA A 199 -41.53 -18.97 -11.61
C ALA A 199 -42.61 -18.66 -10.55
N VAL A 200 -42.78 -17.37 -10.24
CA VAL A 200 -44.12 -16.77 -10.12
C VAL A 200 -44.19 -15.52 -11.01
N VAL A 201 -44.67 -15.76 -12.24
CA VAL A 201 -45.60 -14.90 -12.99
C VAL A 201 -45.06 -13.50 -13.38
N GLY A 202 -44.62 -13.24 -14.61
CA GLY A 202 -45.37 -13.54 -15.83
C GLY A 202 -46.70 -12.75 -15.93
N GLY A 203 -46.89 -11.69 -15.13
CA GLY A 203 -48.19 -11.02 -15.00
C GLY A 203 -48.15 -9.54 -14.63
N LEU A 204 -47.07 -8.82 -14.96
CA LEU A 204 -47.04 -7.35 -14.84
C LEU A 204 -46.85 -6.61 -16.17
N VAL A 205 -46.66 -7.33 -17.28
CA VAL A 205 -46.44 -6.73 -18.62
C VAL A 205 -47.77 -6.46 -19.36
N ALA A 206 -48.92 -6.81 -18.77
CA ALA A 206 -50.23 -6.65 -19.41
C ALA A 206 -51.17 -5.63 -18.73
N LEU A 207 -50.81 -5.03 -17.58
CA LEU A 207 -51.75 -4.21 -16.78
C LEU A 207 -51.36 -2.74 -16.59
N THR A 208 -50.23 -2.29 -17.13
CA THR A 208 -49.93 -0.85 -17.29
C THR A 208 -50.15 -0.35 -18.74
N GLY A 209 -50.57 -1.23 -19.64
CA GLY A 209 -50.84 -0.95 -21.06
C GLY A 209 -52.22 -0.37 -21.40
N MET A 210 -53.01 0.10 -20.44
CA MET A 210 -54.36 0.64 -20.71
C MET A 210 -54.74 1.92 -19.95
N TRP A 211 -53.76 2.78 -19.61
CA TRP A 211 -54.05 4.21 -19.53
C TRP A 211 -53.64 4.86 -20.85
N THR A 212 -54.50 4.61 -21.81
CA THR A 212 -54.52 5.20 -23.13
C THR A 212 -54.56 6.73 -23.07
N ARG A 213 -53.70 7.32 -23.92
CA ARG A 213 -54.05 8.38 -24.89
C ARG A 213 -54.52 9.72 -24.33
N ALA A 214 -53.59 10.68 -24.33
CA ALA A 214 -53.86 12.04 -24.75
C ALA A 214 -52.65 12.62 -25.50
N SER A 215 -52.58 12.31 -26.80
CA SER A 215 -52.12 13.14 -27.93
C SER A 215 -50.69 13.74 -27.99
N PRO A 216 -50.19 14.02 -29.23
CA PRO A 216 -48.78 14.06 -29.59
C PRO A 216 -48.24 15.49 -29.79
N ILE A 217 -46.92 15.64 -30.02
CA ILE A 217 -46.31 16.42 -31.15
C ILE A 217 -44.78 16.48 -31.01
N SER A 218 -44.13 16.21 -32.14
CA SER A 218 -42.78 16.55 -32.63
C SER A 218 -41.51 16.16 -31.88
N GLN A 219 -40.78 15.25 -32.53
CA GLN A 219 -39.32 15.22 -32.56
C GLN A 219 -38.77 16.50 -33.23
N THR A 220 -37.62 16.96 -32.76
CA THR A 220 -36.62 17.61 -33.63
C THR A 220 -35.24 17.23 -33.14
N GLU A 221 -34.68 16.26 -33.85
CA GLU A 221 -33.25 16.04 -34.02
C GLU A 221 -32.63 17.26 -34.72
N SER A 222 -31.43 17.68 -34.32
CA SER A 222 -30.65 18.61 -35.13
C SER A 222 -29.17 18.30 -34.95
N ASP A 223 -28.65 17.53 -35.89
CA ASP A 223 -27.24 17.40 -36.20
C ASP A 223 -26.87 18.45 -37.27
N ASN A 224 -25.55 18.69 -37.39
CA ASN A 224 -24.84 19.19 -38.57
C ASN A 224 -24.36 20.66 -38.67
N ARG A 225 -23.04 20.80 -38.43
CA ARG A 225 -21.97 21.33 -39.31
C ARG A 225 -22.01 22.75 -39.96
N LEU A 226 -20.83 23.39 -39.79
CA LEU A 226 -19.94 24.08 -40.75
C LEU A 226 -20.18 25.56 -41.18
N LEU A 227 -19.22 26.40 -40.73
CA LEU A 227 -18.46 27.47 -41.44
C LEU A 227 -19.17 28.81 -41.79
N PRO A 228 -18.42 29.89 -42.13
CA PRO A 228 -17.08 30.33 -41.68
C PRO A 228 -17.00 31.84 -41.29
N GLY A 229 -15.94 32.20 -40.57
CA GLY A 229 -15.17 33.45 -40.69
C GLY A 229 -15.85 34.83 -40.54
N ARG A 230 -15.44 35.60 -39.53
CA ARG A 230 -15.03 37.00 -39.73
C ARG A 230 -14.18 37.54 -38.57
N LEU A 231 -13.11 38.21 -38.99
CA LEU A 231 -12.17 39.11 -38.33
C LEU A 231 -12.80 40.19 -37.41
N GLU A 232 -11.90 40.89 -36.71
CA GLU A 232 -12.05 42.18 -35.97
C GLU A 232 -12.37 42.00 -34.46
N LEU A 233 -11.80 42.70 -33.47
CA LEU A 233 -10.58 43.49 -33.25
C LEU A 233 -10.71 43.99 -31.77
N PHE A 234 -9.57 44.33 -31.15
CA PHE A 234 -9.41 45.32 -30.05
C PHE A 234 -9.74 44.97 -28.57
N GLU A 235 -8.68 45.15 -27.75
CA GLU A 235 -8.60 45.71 -26.36
C GLU A 235 -9.50 45.13 -25.26
N GLN A 236 -9.03 44.68 -24.09
CA GLN A 236 -8.00 45.18 -23.15
C GLN A 236 -7.32 44.00 -22.43
#